data_AF-A0A2T6ITY4-F1
#
_entry.id   AF-A0A2T6ITY4-F1
#
_cell.length_a   1.000
_cell.length_b   1.000
_cell.length_c   1.000
_cell.angle_alpha   90.00
_cell.angle_beta   90.00
_cell.angle_gamma   90.00
#
_symmetry.space_group_name_H-M   'P 1'
#
loop_
_entity.id
_entity.type
_entity.pdbx_description
1 polymer ?
#
loop_
_entity_poly.entity_id
_entity_poly.type
_entity_poly.pdbx_seq_one_letter_code
_entity_poly.pdbx_strand_id
1 'polypeptide(L)'
;MYSLGVEGDETLLAQNQLSMSSRQGTGYMVGHHTMSSTMGGAAPAVFVDEDAEPSPRGEEHTPIIHFLTTKLLRFSLSLKSVSMALMCIFFLAFGGRWVFTFHAYPDMSNGFHLSMVVLMTIYLIGTLFLALFQAFVADDSKWTKGFRTGSKILSAAVTLDGLAAMLRLVQYLYLYNYLSVVWWTKFNVSKSEWILFTVSNVLDGLSLLSYGWAFFYMEVYHDEGTYEELAWGMFGLFSLSGVL
;
A
#
# COMPACT_ATOMS: atom_id res chain seq x y z
N MET A 1 -8.59 -19.93 29.17
CA MET A 1 -7.46 -19.38 29.95
C MET A 1 -6.20 -20.06 29.44
N TYR A 2 -5.44 -19.40 28.57
CA TYR A 2 -4.19 -19.95 28.02
C TYR A 2 -3.01 -19.11 28.54
N SER A 3 -2.07 -19.84 29.11
CA SER A 3 -0.87 -19.35 29.81
C SER A 3 0.13 -18.77 28.82
N LEU A 4 0.61 -17.56 29.10
CA LEU A 4 1.79 -16.95 28.49
C LEU A 4 3.04 -17.70 28.97
N GLY A 5 3.64 -18.50 28.09
CA GLY A 5 4.96 -19.10 28.28
C GLY A 5 6.04 -18.17 27.73
N VAL A 6 6.89 -17.68 28.62
CA VAL A 6 8.03 -16.81 28.35
C VAL A 6 9.19 -17.66 27.82
N GLU A 7 9.42 -17.66 26.51
CA GLU A 7 10.60 -18.29 25.85
C GLU A 7 11.78 -17.30 25.80
N GLY A 8 12.17 -16.76 26.96
CA GLY A 8 13.18 -15.69 27.06
C GLY A 8 14.46 -16.03 27.81
N ASP A 9 14.48 -17.10 28.62
CA ASP A 9 15.56 -17.29 29.60
C ASP A 9 16.65 -18.29 29.17
N GLU A 10 16.44 -19.11 28.15
CA GLU A 10 17.45 -20.11 27.74
C GLU A 10 18.55 -19.54 26.84
N THR A 11 18.29 -18.45 26.12
CA THR A 11 19.27 -17.82 25.22
C THR A 11 20.30 -16.96 25.96
N LEU A 12 19.93 -16.39 27.12
CA LEU A 12 20.84 -15.60 27.95
C LEU A 12 21.89 -16.46 28.66
N LEU A 13 21.57 -17.71 29.02
CA LEU A 13 22.53 -18.62 29.62
C LEU A 13 23.56 -19.14 28.61
N ALA A 14 23.16 -19.38 27.37
CA ALA A 14 24.07 -19.81 26.30
C ALA A 14 25.09 -18.73 25.92
N GLN A 15 24.68 -17.45 25.91
CA GLN A 15 25.57 -16.33 25.57
C GLN A 15 26.58 -16.03 26.69
N ASN A 16 26.22 -16.28 27.95
CA ASN A 16 27.12 -16.02 29.08
C ASN A 16 28.21 -17.10 29.23
N GLN A 17 27.93 -18.35 28.84
CA GLN A 17 28.94 -19.43 28.84
C GLN A 17 29.99 -19.28 27.73
N LEU A 18 29.64 -18.69 26.58
CA LEU A 18 30.59 -18.42 25.49
C LEU A 18 31.55 -17.24 25.79
N SER A 19 31.17 -16.31 26.67
CA SER A 19 32.05 -15.19 27.06
C SER A 19 33.14 -15.57 28.08
N MET A 20 32.94 -16.65 28.83
CA MET A 20 33.89 -17.13 29.84
C MET A 20 35.01 -17.99 29.24
N SER A 21 34.77 -18.65 28.11
CA SER A 21 35.78 -19.50 27.46
C SER A 21 36.83 -18.72 26.65
N SER A 22 36.54 -17.49 26.24
CA SER A 22 37.47 -16.65 25.45
C SER A 22 38.48 -15.86 26.27
N ARG A 23 38.39 -15.88 27.61
CA ARG A 23 39.25 -15.09 28.51
C ARG A 23 40.48 -15.83 29.06
N GLN A 24 40.74 -17.08 28.67
CA GLN A 24 41.81 -17.91 29.26
C GLN A 24 42.95 -18.31 28.32
N GLY A 25 43.08 -17.73 27.12
CA GLY A 25 44.06 -18.20 26.15
C GLY A 25 44.75 -17.11 25.33
N THR A 26 45.47 -16.17 25.94
CA THR A 26 46.57 -15.46 25.23
C THR A 26 47.53 -14.77 26.21
N GLY A 27 48.57 -15.51 26.61
CA GLY A 27 49.76 -14.96 27.24
C GLY A 27 50.97 -15.13 26.32
N TYR A 28 51.76 -14.06 26.20
CA TYR A 28 53.16 -13.96 25.74
C TYR A 28 53.48 -14.03 24.23
N MET A 29 54.01 -12.90 23.71
CA MET A 29 55.26 -12.69 22.92
C MET A 29 55.14 -11.38 22.10
N VAL A 30 55.69 -10.25 22.56
CA VAL A 30 57.03 -9.67 22.23
C VAL A 30 57.23 -9.30 20.74
N GLY A 31 57.06 -8.00 20.43
CA GLY A 31 57.99 -7.10 19.72
C GLY A 31 58.33 -7.31 18.24
N HIS A 32 58.01 -6.31 17.39
CA HIS A 32 59.01 -5.58 16.58
C HIS A 32 58.46 -4.32 15.89
N HIS A 33 59.26 -3.25 15.93
CA HIS A 33 59.11 -1.95 15.27
C HIS A 33 59.05 -1.99 13.74
N THR A 34 58.31 -1.04 13.12
CA THR A 34 58.88 -0.02 12.20
C THR A 34 57.88 1.11 11.89
N MET A 35 58.33 2.35 12.10
CA MET A 35 57.72 3.58 11.57
C MET A 35 58.22 3.83 10.14
N SER A 36 57.33 4.30 9.26
CA SER A 36 57.70 5.09 8.08
C SER A 36 56.51 5.94 7.64
N SER A 37 56.65 7.24 7.82
CA SER A 37 55.76 8.29 7.32
C SER A 37 56.18 8.71 5.91
N THR A 38 55.24 8.81 4.97
CA THR A 38 55.41 9.65 3.79
C THR A 38 54.08 10.28 3.39
N MET A 39 54.03 11.62 3.39
CA MET A 39 52.94 12.44 2.88
C MET A 39 52.81 12.33 1.35
N GLY A 40 51.58 12.37 0.85
CA GLY A 40 51.28 12.59 -0.56
C GLY A 40 49.77 12.77 -0.74
N GLY A 41 49.34 14.02 -0.96
CA GLY A 41 47.94 14.34 -1.22
C GLY A 41 47.46 13.79 -2.57
N ALA A 42 46.27 13.18 -2.55
CA ALA A 42 45.45 12.94 -3.73
C ALA A 42 43.98 12.91 -3.28
N ALA A 43 43.10 13.40 -4.16
CA ALA A 43 41.69 13.74 -4.02
C ALA A 43 40.82 12.73 -3.21
N PRO A 44 39.67 13.17 -2.65
CA PRO A 44 38.71 12.22 -2.10
C PRO A 44 38.22 11.33 -3.24
N ALA A 45 38.64 10.07 -3.22
CA ALA A 45 38.01 9.03 -4.00
C ALA A 45 36.54 9.03 -3.59
N VAL A 46 35.66 9.37 -4.53
CA VAL A 46 34.25 8.99 -4.45
C VAL A 46 34.28 7.47 -4.47
N PHE A 47 34.27 6.87 -3.29
CA PHE A 47 33.91 5.47 -3.12
C PHE A 47 32.46 5.38 -3.63
N VAL A 48 32.32 5.00 -4.89
CA VAL A 48 31.14 4.27 -5.32
C VAL A 48 31.24 2.98 -4.51
N ASP A 49 30.39 2.86 -3.48
CA ASP A 49 30.18 1.60 -2.77
C ASP A 49 29.60 0.59 -3.77
N GLU A 50 30.45 0.03 -4.64
CA GLU A 50 30.15 -1.18 -5.41
C GLU A 50 30.20 -2.42 -4.51
N ASP A 51 30.68 -2.27 -3.26
CA ASP A 51 30.67 -3.27 -2.20
C ASP A 51 29.69 -2.91 -1.06
N ALA A 52 28.56 -2.26 -1.39
CA ALA A 52 27.41 -2.37 -0.51
C ALA A 52 26.99 -3.84 -0.53
N GLU A 53 27.49 -4.64 0.42
CA GLU A 53 27.02 -6.00 0.67
C GLU A 53 25.50 -5.96 0.51
N PRO A 54 24.93 -6.72 -0.45
CA PRO A 54 23.49 -6.76 -0.58
C PRO A 54 23.01 -7.20 0.80
N SER A 55 22.22 -6.33 1.44
CA SER A 55 21.62 -6.58 2.75
C SER A 55 21.33 -8.09 2.84
N PRO A 56 21.81 -8.83 3.86
CA PRO A 56 21.66 -10.29 3.97
C PRO A 56 20.20 -10.77 4.03
N ARG A 57 19.26 -9.87 3.76
CA ARG A 57 17.83 -9.92 3.97
C ARG A 57 17.04 -9.73 2.68
N GLY A 58 17.49 -10.28 1.56
CA GLY A 58 16.66 -10.55 0.38
C GLY A 58 16.48 -12.06 0.21
N GLU A 59 15.27 -12.55 -0.08
CA GLU A 59 15.21 -13.83 -0.80
C GLU A 59 15.70 -13.54 -2.22
N GLU A 60 16.39 -14.48 -2.87
CA GLU A 60 16.76 -14.32 -4.28
C GLU A 60 15.48 -14.35 -5.14
N HIS A 61 14.79 -13.22 -5.20
CA HIS A 61 13.63 -13.08 -6.05
C HIS A 61 14.08 -13.11 -7.50
N THR A 62 13.37 -13.90 -8.32
CA THR A 62 13.59 -13.85 -9.78
C THR A 62 13.46 -12.40 -10.27
N PRO A 63 14.24 -11.99 -11.29
CA PRO A 63 14.25 -10.60 -11.76
C PRO A 63 12.87 -10.07 -12.17
N ILE A 64 11.96 -10.97 -12.55
CA ILE A 64 10.56 -10.67 -12.84
C ILE A 64 9.80 -10.27 -11.58
N ILE A 65 9.96 -10.99 -10.47
CA ILE A 65 9.31 -10.67 -9.19
C ILE A 65 9.84 -9.34 -8.66
N HIS A 66 11.15 -9.10 -8.73
CA HIS A 66 11.73 -7.82 -8.32
C HIS A 66 11.21 -6.65 -9.15
N PHE A 67 11.16 -6.80 -10.48
CA PHE A 67 10.58 -5.79 -11.37
C PHE A 67 9.09 -5.53 -11.06
N LEU A 68 8.32 -6.60 -10.87
CA LEU A 68 6.90 -6.51 -10.51
C LEU A 68 6.73 -5.80 -9.17
N THR A 69 7.33 -6.28 -8.08
CA THR A 69 7.18 -5.68 -6.75
C THR A 69 7.56 -4.19 -6.72
N THR A 70 8.61 -3.78 -7.45
CA THR A 70 9.07 -2.37 -7.48
C THR A 70 8.13 -1.44 -8.24
N LYS A 71 7.50 -1.91 -9.32
CA LYS A 71 6.71 -1.06 -10.23
C LYS A 71 5.20 -1.20 -10.03
N LEU A 72 4.75 -2.32 -9.49
CA LEU A 72 3.33 -2.68 -9.43
C LEU A 72 2.53 -1.79 -8.49
N LEU A 73 3.09 -1.38 -7.34
CA LEU A 73 2.43 -0.44 -6.43
C LEU A 73 2.16 0.91 -7.12
N ARG A 74 3.19 1.50 -7.76
CA ARG A 74 3.05 2.80 -8.43
C ARG A 74 2.12 2.69 -9.64
N PHE A 75 2.25 1.62 -10.43
CA PHE A 75 1.42 1.41 -11.59
C PHE A 75 -0.05 1.23 -11.22
N SER A 76 -0.35 0.38 -10.23
CA SER A 76 -1.72 0.15 -9.76
C SER A 76 -2.37 1.42 -9.18
N LEU A 77 -1.66 2.14 -8.30
CA LEU A 77 -2.15 3.41 -7.76
C LEU A 77 -2.35 4.48 -8.84
N SER A 78 -1.44 4.56 -9.83
CA SER A 78 -1.58 5.49 -10.95
C SER A 78 -2.77 5.13 -11.84
N LEU A 79 -2.99 3.85 -12.12
CA LEU A 79 -4.12 3.39 -12.91
C LEU A 79 -5.45 3.71 -12.21
N LYS A 80 -5.52 3.48 -10.89
CA LYS A 80 -6.68 3.83 -10.05
C LYS A 80 -6.91 5.34 -10.03
N SER A 81 -5.87 6.14 -9.80
CA SER A 81 -6.00 7.60 -9.68
C SER A 81 -6.39 8.24 -11.00
N VAL A 82 -5.80 7.83 -12.12
CA VAL A 82 -6.17 8.30 -13.46
C VAL A 82 -7.61 7.92 -13.78
N SER A 83 -8.01 6.68 -13.50
CA SER A 83 -9.40 6.26 -13.73
C SER A 83 -10.39 7.08 -12.90
N MET A 84 -10.13 7.27 -11.61
CA MET A 84 -10.97 8.07 -10.72
C MET A 84 -11.02 9.54 -11.17
N ALA A 85 -9.88 10.13 -11.55
CA ALA A 85 -9.83 11.49 -12.08
C ALA A 85 -10.67 11.64 -13.36
N LEU A 86 -10.60 10.67 -14.29
CA LEU A 86 -11.42 10.66 -15.49
C LEU A 86 -12.90 10.51 -15.18
N MET A 87 -13.28 9.70 -14.19
CA MET A 87 -14.68 9.61 -13.73
C MET A 87 -15.17 10.96 -13.21
N CYS A 88 -14.38 11.65 -12.40
CA CYS A 88 -14.71 12.99 -11.91
C CYS A 88 -14.86 13.99 -13.06
N ILE A 89 -13.93 13.97 -14.03
CA ILE A 89 -13.99 14.86 -15.21
C ILE A 89 -15.24 14.58 -16.04
N PHE A 90 -15.55 13.32 -16.32
CA PHE A 90 -16.74 12.94 -17.08
C PHE A 90 -18.01 13.31 -16.33
N PHE A 91 -18.04 13.11 -15.01
CA PHE A 91 -19.16 13.56 -14.19
C PHE A 91 -19.44 15.05 -14.33
N LEU A 92 -18.40 15.89 -14.25
CA LEU A 92 -18.53 17.33 -14.45
C LEU A 92 -18.92 17.69 -15.90
N ALA A 93 -18.32 17.02 -16.89
CA ALA A 93 -18.60 17.28 -18.30
C ALA A 93 -20.05 16.98 -18.71
N PHE A 94 -20.68 15.98 -18.08
CA PHE A 94 -22.06 15.60 -18.33
C PHE A 94 -23.06 16.25 -17.35
N GLY A 95 -22.69 17.36 -16.71
CA GLY A 95 -23.60 18.20 -15.91
C GLY A 95 -23.74 17.82 -14.45
N GLY A 96 -22.87 16.96 -13.92
CA GLY A 96 -22.74 16.69 -12.50
C GLY A 96 -22.41 17.96 -11.71
N ARG A 97 -23.03 18.13 -10.54
CA ARG A 97 -22.80 19.27 -9.65
C ARG A 97 -22.20 18.78 -8.34
N TRP A 98 -21.24 19.54 -7.80
CA TRP A 98 -20.59 19.32 -6.51
C TRP A 98 -19.59 18.15 -6.49
N VAL A 99 -19.66 17.31 -5.47
CA VAL A 99 -18.78 16.17 -5.22
C VAL A 99 -19.22 15.01 -6.11
N PHE A 100 -18.27 14.21 -6.61
CA PHE A 100 -18.56 12.95 -7.30
C PHE A 100 -19.19 11.97 -6.30
N THR A 101 -20.48 12.14 -6.05
CA THR A 101 -21.33 11.18 -5.37
C THR A 101 -22.23 10.59 -6.42
N PHE A 102 -22.41 9.27 -6.39
CA PHE A 102 -23.18 8.51 -7.36
C PHE A 102 -24.51 9.21 -7.71
N HIS A 103 -24.56 9.87 -8.86
CA HIS A 103 -25.71 10.67 -9.31
C HIS A 103 -26.39 9.90 -10.44
N ALA A 104 -27.44 9.17 -10.11
CA ALA A 104 -28.23 8.44 -11.10
C ALA A 104 -29.35 9.34 -11.63
N TYR A 105 -29.00 10.49 -12.19
CA TYR A 105 -30.02 11.38 -12.74
C TYR A 105 -30.39 10.91 -14.16
N PRO A 106 -31.68 10.72 -14.47
CA PRO A 106 -32.12 10.11 -15.74
C PRO A 106 -31.83 10.98 -16.97
N ASP A 107 -31.46 12.25 -16.79
CA ASP A 107 -31.08 13.14 -17.89
C ASP A 107 -29.62 12.93 -18.34
N MET A 108 -28.84 12.09 -17.64
CA MET A 108 -27.50 11.72 -18.09
C MET A 108 -27.57 10.72 -19.26
N SER A 109 -26.77 10.96 -20.30
CA SER A 109 -26.80 10.13 -21.51
C SER A 109 -26.36 8.68 -21.23
N ASN A 110 -26.86 7.71 -22.00
CA ASN A 110 -26.38 6.33 -21.93
C ASN A 110 -24.86 6.20 -22.18
N GLY A 111 -24.28 7.09 -22.99
CA GLY A 111 -22.84 7.16 -23.23
C GLY A 111 -22.04 7.51 -21.96
N PHE A 112 -22.61 8.32 -21.06
CA PHE A 112 -22.01 8.61 -19.76
C PHE A 112 -21.95 7.35 -18.88
N HIS A 113 -23.07 6.62 -18.76
CA HIS A 113 -23.11 5.40 -17.95
C HIS A 113 -22.17 4.31 -18.49
N LEU A 114 -22.11 4.14 -19.82
CA LEU A 114 -21.14 3.22 -20.44
C LEU A 114 -19.70 3.63 -20.13
N SER A 115 -19.38 4.92 -20.23
CA SER A 115 -18.04 5.43 -19.90
C SER A 115 -17.68 5.18 -18.44
N MET A 116 -18.64 5.35 -17.52
CA MET A 116 -18.45 5.02 -16.10
C MET A 116 -18.19 3.54 -15.88
N VAL A 117 -18.90 2.64 -16.57
CA VAL A 117 -18.63 1.18 -16.51
C VAL A 117 -17.21 0.86 -16.98
N VAL A 118 -16.77 1.44 -18.10
CA VAL A 118 -15.43 1.21 -18.65
C VAL A 118 -14.35 1.72 -17.69
N LEU A 119 -14.47 2.95 -17.20
CA LEU A 119 -13.53 3.51 -16.23
C LEU A 119 -13.54 2.70 -14.92
N MET A 120 -14.70 2.24 -14.47
CA MET A 120 -14.80 1.47 -13.23
C MET A 120 -14.16 0.10 -13.36
N THR A 121 -14.21 -0.48 -14.55
CA THR A 121 -13.47 -1.70 -14.89
C THR A 121 -11.96 -1.46 -14.86
N ILE A 122 -11.47 -0.35 -15.41
CA ILE A 122 -10.05 0.04 -15.34
C ILE A 122 -9.62 0.27 -13.88
N TYR A 123 -10.46 0.90 -13.08
CA TYR A 123 -10.21 1.09 -11.64
C TYR A 123 -10.09 -0.26 -10.92
N LEU A 124 -11.00 -1.20 -11.19
CA LEU A 124 -10.97 -2.54 -10.63
C LEU A 124 -9.71 -3.32 -11.05
N ILE A 125 -9.29 -3.21 -12.30
CA ILE A 125 -8.01 -3.78 -12.77
C ILE A 125 -6.84 -3.21 -11.95
N GLY A 126 -6.84 -1.90 -11.67
CA GLY A 126 -5.87 -1.27 -10.79
C GLY A 126 -5.90 -1.86 -9.37
N THR A 127 -7.09 -2.07 -8.79
CA THR A 127 -7.26 -2.72 -7.48
C THR A 127 -6.73 -4.16 -7.49
N LEU A 128 -6.93 -4.92 -8.57
CA LEU A 128 -6.40 -6.29 -8.71
C LEU A 128 -4.86 -6.31 -8.78
N PHE A 129 -4.25 -5.37 -9.49
CA PHE A 129 -2.79 -5.24 -9.49
C PHE A 129 -2.24 -4.83 -8.11
N LEU A 130 -2.98 -4.02 -7.35
CA LEU A 130 -2.61 -3.68 -5.98
C LEU A 130 -2.76 -4.87 -5.03
N ALA A 131 -3.78 -5.72 -5.24
CA ALA A 131 -3.93 -7.00 -4.53
C ALA A 131 -2.79 -7.98 -4.86
N LEU A 132 -2.37 -8.02 -6.13
CA LEU A 132 -1.21 -8.80 -6.55
C LEU A 132 0.08 -8.29 -5.89
N PHE A 133 0.27 -6.97 -5.81
CA PHE A 133 1.38 -6.38 -5.05
C PHE A 133 1.34 -6.80 -3.57
N GLN A 134 0.15 -6.79 -2.95
CA GLN A 134 -0.01 -7.25 -1.58
C GLN A 134 0.34 -8.72 -1.38
N ALA A 135 0.04 -9.59 -2.34
CA ALA A 135 0.44 -10.98 -2.26
C ALA A 135 1.96 -11.15 -2.20
N PHE A 136 2.73 -10.27 -2.86
CA PHE A 136 4.20 -10.31 -2.80
C PHE A 136 4.77 -9.67 -1.52
N VAL A 137 4.21 -8.55 -1.07
CA VAL A 137 4.70 -7.87 0.14
C VAL A 137 4.36 -8.62 1.43
N ALA A 138 3.21 -9.29 1.48
CA ALA A 138 2.77 -10.03 2.67
C ALA A 138 3.62 -11.28 2.95
N ASP A 139 4.32 -11.81 1.95
CA ASP A 139 5.15 -13.02 2.06
C ASP A 139 6.56 -12.74 2.61
N ASP A 140 6.95 -11.47 2.71
CA ASP A 140 8.30 -11.11 3.13
C ASP A 140 8.41 -11.02 4.66
N SER A 141 9.02 -12.04 5.26
CA SER A 141 9.16 -12.20 6.72
C SER A 141 10.18 -11.24 7.35
N LYS A 142 10.96 -10.53 6.54
CA LYS A 142 12.17 -9.79 6.96
C LYS A 142 11.89 -8.36 7.42
N TRP A 143 10.69 -7.85 7.17
CA TRP A 143 10.30 -6.48 7.51
C TRP A 143 10.05 -6.25 9.01
N THR A 144 10.23 -4.99 9.43
CA THR A 144 9.96 -4.55 10.81
C THR A 144 8.51 -4.83 11.23
N LYS A 145 8.24 -4.90 12.54
CA LYS A 145 6.88 -5.13 13.06
C LYS A 145 5.88 -4.05 12.59
N GLY A 146 6.33 -2.80 12.47
CA GLY A 146 5.51 -1.68 12.00
C GLY A 146 5.12 -1.84 10.53
N PHE A 147 6.11 -2.14 9.67
CA PHE A 147 5.86 -2.39 8.25
C PHE A 147 4.90 -3.56 8.01
N ARG A 148 5.08 -4.67 8.73
CA ARG A 148 4.16 -5.83 8.67
C ARG A 148 2.74 -5.48 9.10
N THR A 149 2.60 -4.58 10.07
CA THR A 149 1.28 -4.07 10.49
C THR A 149 0.66 -3.24 9.36
N GLY A 150 1.43 -2.35 8.74
CA GLY A 150 1.03 -1.58 7.57
C GLY A 150 0.59 -2.46 6.40
N SER A 151 1.34 -3.52 6.08
CA SER A 151 0.98 -4.48 5.03
C SER A 151 -0.32 -5.22 5.35
N LYS A 152 -0.57 -5.66 6.59
CA LYS A 152 -1.85 -6.29 6.95
C LYS A 152 -3.03 -5.33 6.80
N ILE A 153 -2.85 -4.07 7.20
CA ILE A 153 -3.85 -3.02 7.00
C ILE A 153 -4.05 -2.78 5.49
N LEU A 154 -2.98 -2.78 4.69
CA LEU A 154 -3.08 -2.62 3.24
C LEU A 154 -3.88 -3.76 2.60
N SER A 155 -3.66 -5.01 3.01
CA SER A 155 -4.44 -6.16 2.56
C SER A 155 -5.93 -5.99 2.90
N ALA A 156 -6.26 -5.55 4.12
CA ALA A 156 -7.64 -5.23 4.49
C ALA A 156 -8.22 -4.07 3.66
N ALA A 157 -7.44 -3.01 3.42
CA ALA A 157 -7.86 -1.87 2.61
C ALA A 157 -8.20 -2.29 1.17
N VAL A 158 -7.33 -3.08 0.54
CA VAL A 158 -7.48 -3.56 -0.83
C VAL A 158 -8.68 -4.50 -0.99
N THR A 159 -8.96 -5.33 0.01
CA THR A 159 -10.15 -6.20 -0.02
C THR A 159 -11.45 -5.41 0.09
N LEU A 160 -11.52 -4.43 0.99
CA LEU A 160 -12.67 -3.52 1.09
C LEU A 160 -12.87 -2.69 -0.18
N ASP A 161 -11.77 -2.18 -0.75
CA ASP A 161 -11.74 -1.46 -2.03
C ASP A 161 -12.28 -2.33 -3.17
N GLY A 162 -11.81 -3.58 -3.26
CA GLY A 162 -12.26 -4.52 -4.28
C GLY A 162 -13.77 -4.79 -4.18
N LEU A 163 -14.29 -4.98 -2.97
CA LEU A 163 -15.72 -5.16 -2.73
C LEU A 163 -16.53 -3.92 -3.10
N ALA A 164 -16.10 -2.73 -2.65
CA ALA A 164 -16.74 -1.47 -3.01
C ALA A 164 -16.73 -1.24 -4.52
N ALA A 165 -15.59 -1.50 -5.17
CA ALA A 165 -15.42 -1.35 -6.60
C ALA A 165 -16.33 -2.30 -7.40
N MET A 166 -16.44 -3.57 -6.98
CA MET A 166 -17.35 -4.55 -7.59
C MET A 166 -18.81 -4.13 -7.45
N LEU A 167 -19.23 -3.72 -6.24
CA LEU A 167 -20.60 -3.23 -6.02
C LEU A 167 -20.92 -2.02 -6.89
N ARG A 168 -19.98 -1.06 -6.99
CA ARG A 168 -20.15 0.15 -7.79
C ARG A 168 -20.15 -0.14 -9.30
N LEU A 169 -19.36 -1.11 -9.76
CA LEU A 169 -19.39 -1.57 -11.15
C LEU A 169 -20.75 -2.17 -11.51
N VAL A 170 -21.29 -3.05 -10.65
CA VAL A 170 -22.62 -3.64 -10.84
C VAL A 170 -23.70 -2.55 -10.88
N GLN A 171 -23.60 -1.54 -10.02
CA GLN A 171 -24.52 -0.40 -10.00
C GLN A 171 -24.49 0.38 -11.32
N TYR A 172 -23.30 0.73 -11.84
CA TYR A 172 -23.21 1.44 -13.13
C TYR A 172 -23.68 0.59 -14.30
N LEU A 173 -23.42 -0.72 -14.28
CA LEU A 173 -23.91 -1.64 -15.31
C LEU A 173 -25.44 -1.75 -15.28
N TYR A 174 -26.02 -1.79 -14.08
CA TYR A 174 -27.45 -1.78 -13.89
C TYR A 174 -28.09 -0.49 -14.42
N LEU A 175 -27.51 0.67 -14.08
CA LEU A 175 -27.96 1.95 -14.62
C LEU A 175 -27.87 2.01 -16.14
N TYR A 176 -26.77 1.55 -16.73
CA TYR A 176 -26.61 1.56 -18.19
C TYR A 176 -27.71 0.76 -18.92
N ASN A 177 -28.18 -0.35 -18.34
CA ASN A 177 -29.17 -1.21 -18.97
C ASN A 177 -30.63 -0.84 -18.64
N TYR A 178 -30.89 -0.33 -17.43
CA TYR A 178 -32.25 -0.22 -16.89
C TYR A 178 -32.67 1.20 -16.48
N LEU A 179 -31.78 2.19 -16.57
CA LEU A 179 -32.13 3.56 -16.20
C LEU A 179 -33.22 4.10 -17.14
N SER A 180 -34.35 4.43 -16.54
CA SER A 180 -35.46 5.11 -17.19
C SER A 180 -36.09 6.08 -16.20
N VAL A 181 -36.80 7.09 -16.69
CA VAL A 181 -37.49 8.08 -15.84
C VAL A 181 -38.49 7.40 -14.88
N VAL A 182 -39.17 6.35 -15.36
CA VAL A 182 -40.11 5.54 -14.56
C VAL A 182 -39.37 4.78 -13.46
N TRP A 183 -38.23 4.17 -13.79
CA TRP A 183 -37.38 3.49 -12.80
C TRP A 183 -36.86 4.46 -11.75
N TRP A 184 -36.31 5.61 -12.17
CA TRP A 184 -35.76 6.63 -11.26
C TRP A 184 -36.81 7.15 -10.28
N THR A 185 -38.04 7.36 -10.75
CA THR A 185 -39.15 7.78 -9.89
C THR A 185 -39.49 6.71 -8.85
N LYS A 186 -39.59 5.43 -9.26
CA LYS A 186 -39.84 4.31 -8.34
C LYS A 186 -38.70 4.12 -7.34
N PHE A 187 -37.46 4.25 -7.79
CA PHE A 187 -36.26 4.16 -6.97
C PHE A 187 -36.26 5.18 -5.82
N ASN A 188 -36.60 6.43 -6.12
CA ASN A 188 -36.70 7.50 -5.10
C ASN A 188 -37.84 7.26 -4.09
N VAL A 189 -38.91 6.59 -4.51
CA VAL A 189 -40.06 6.30 -3.64
C VAL A 189 -39.82 5.06 -2.77
N SER A 190 -39.31 3.96 -3.33
CA SER A 190 -39.15 2.70 -2.58
C SER A 190 -37.97 2.73 -1.60
N LYS A 191 -36.89 3.45 -1.96
CA LYS A 191 -35.62 3.53 -1.21
C LYS A 191 -34.97 2.18 -0.86
N SER A 192 -35.54 1.06 -1.29
CA SER A 192 -35.07 -0.29 -0.92
C SER A 192 -33.68 -0.58 -1.47
N GLU A 193 -33.36 -0.01 -2.63
CA GLU A 193 -32.07 -0.20 -3.30
C GLU A 193 -31.00 0.78 -2.79
N TRP A 194 -31.35 1.82 -2.03
CA TRP A 194 -30.38 2.78 -1.44
C TRP A 194 -29.34 2.10 -0.57
N ILE A 195 -29.71 1.01 0.11
CA ILE A 195 -28.80 0.32 1.02
C ILE A 195 -27.56 -0.22 0.31
N LEU A 196 -27.69 -0.70 -0.93
CA LEU A 196 -26.55 -1.18 -1.72
C LEU A 196 -25.60 -0.04 -2.09
N PHE A 197 -26.15 1.14 -2.40
CA PHE A 197 -25.36 2.34 -2.68
C PHE A 197 -24.65 2.85 -1.44
N THR A 198 -25.35 2.92 -0.30
CA THR A 198 -24.77 3.34 0.98
C THR A 198 -23.67 2.39 1.42
N VAL A 199 -23.88 1.07 1.34
CA VAL A 199 -22.87 0.08 1.70
C VAL A 199 -21.61 0.23 0.85
N SER A 200 -21.76 0.41 -0.47
CA SER A 200 -20.62 0.64 -1.37
C SER A 200 -19.80 1.87 -0.95
N ASN A 201 -20.46 3.00 -0.66
CA ASN A 201 -19.78 4.22 -0.23
C ASN A 201 -19.11 4.09 1.15
N VAL A 202 -19.74 3.38 2.09
CA VAL A 202 -19.15 3.14 3.42
C VAL A 202 -17.91 2.25 3.31
N LEU A 203 -17.96 1.19 2.49
CA LEU A 203 -16.81 0.31 2.26
C LEU A 203 -15.65 1.07 1.60
N ASP A 204 -15.95 1.92 0.62
CA ASP A 204 -14.97 2.78 -0.05
C ASP A 204 -14.31 3.77 0.91
N GLY A 205 -15.09 4.47 1.74
CA GLY A 205 -14.56 5.39 2.75
C GLY A 205 -13.69 4.68 3.80
N LEU A 206 -14.13 3.52 4.29
CA LEU A 206 -13.34 2.69 5.21
C LEU A 206 -12.05 2.17 4.56
N SER A 207 -12.10 1.83 3.27
CA SER A 207 -10.93 1.43 2.51
C SER A 207 -9.91 2.58 2.40
N LEU A 208 -10.35 3.79 2.04
CA LEU A 208 -9.49 4.97 1.93
C LEU A 208 -8.84 5.34 3.28
N LEU A 209 -9.60 5.30 4.38
CA LEU A 209 -9.05 5.46 5.73
C LEU A 209 -7.97 4.42 6.03
N SER A 210 -8.24 3.16 5.67
CA SER A 210 -7.30 2.06 5.87
C SER A 210 -6.05 2.20 4.99
N TYR A 211 -6.17 2.69 3.75
CA TYR A 211 -5.03 3.03 2.89
C TYR A 211 -4.14 4.11 3.50
N GLY A 212 -4.73 5.14 4.10
CA GLY A 212 -3.98 6.18 4.80
C GLY A 212 -3.11 5.62 5.92
N TRP A 213 -3.70 4.79 6.79
CA TRP A 213 -2.95 4.12 7.85
C TRP A 213 -1.90 3.13 7.31
N ALA A 214 -2.25 2.36 6.28
CA ALA A 214 -1.34 1.40 5.67
C ALA A 214 -0.08 2.07 5.11
N PHE A 215 -0.25 3.12 4.30
CA PHE A 215 0.88 3.86 3.72
C PHE A 215 1.70 4.58 4.78
N PHE A 216 1.05 5.12 5.82
CA PHE A 216 1.77 5.70 6.96
C PHE A 216 2.70 4.67 7.64
N TYR A 217 2.17 3.50 8.00
CA TYR A 217 2.95 2.46 8.67
C TYR A 217 4.03 1.86 7.77
N MET A 218 3.78 1.71 6.47
CA MET A 218 4.81 1.19 5.57
C MET A 218 5.92 2.21 5.34
N GLU A 219 5.60 3.51 5.21
CA GLU A 219 6.60 4.55 4.94
C GLU A 219 7.48 4.83 6.16
N VAL A 220 6.88 5.01 7.35
CA VAL A 220 7.62 5.32 8.59
C VAL A 220 8.53 4.19 9.04
N TYR A 221 8.12 2.94 8.77
CA TYR A 221 8.85 1.75 9.20
C TYR A 221 9.58 1.04 8.05
N HIS A 222 9.74 1.71 6.91
CA HIS A 222 10.61 1.25 5.82
C HIS A 222 12.08 1.45 6.19
N ASP A 223 12.94 0.47 5.84
CA ASP A 223 14.36 0.47 6.24
C ASP A 223 15.16 1.64 5.63
N GLU A 224 14.74 2.18 4.48
CA GLU A 224 15.36 3.37 3.85
C GLU A 224 14.82 4.70 4.39
N GLY A 225 13.80 4.67 5.28
CA GLY A 225 13.32 5.81 6.06
C GLY A 225 13.18 7.12 5.28
N THR A 226 12.24 7.20 4.34
CA THR A 226 11.95 8.48 3.67
C THR A 226 11.20 9.44 4.61
N TYR A 227 11.40 10.74 4.34
CA TYR A 227 10.86 11.90 5.08
C TYR A 227 9.46 11.67 5.68
N GLU A 228 9.37 11.75 7.01
CA GLU A 228 8.12 11.61 7.78
C GLU A 228 6.97 12.49 7.23
N GLU A 229 7.29 13.62 6.60
CA GLU A 229 6.35 14.53 5.96
C GLU A 229 5.49 13.86 4.87
N LEU A 230 6.09 12.98 4.06
CA LEU A 230 5.35 12.26 3.02
C LEU A 230 4.38 11.25 3.61
N ALA A 231 4.76 10.57 4.69
CA ALA A 231 3.90 9.64 5.41
C ALA A 231 2.67 10.36 5.99
N TRP A 232 2.88 11.50 6.65
CA TRP A 232 1.79 12.33 7.17
C TRP A 232 0.91 12.93 6.07
N GLY A 233 1.52 13.34 4.95
CA GLY A 233 0.80 13.84 3.78
C GLY A 233 -0.12 12.77 3.17
N MET A 234 0.40 11.55 2.96
CA MET A 234 -0.41 10.42 2.48
C MET A 234 -1.53 10.07 3.45
N PHE A 235 -1.21 9.97 4.75
CA PHE A 235 -2.19 9.72 5.79
C PHE A 235 -3.33 10.75 5.76
N GLY A 236 -2.99 12.04 5.73
CA GLY A 236 -3.95 13.14 5.73
C GLY A 236 -4.84 13.13 4.49
N LEU A 237 -4.26 12.96 3.30
CA LEU A 237 -5.00 12.95 2.03
C LEU A 237 -5.97 11.77 1.93
N PHE A 238 -5.51 10.56 2.23
CA PHE A 238 -6.36 9.37 2.19
C PHE A 238 -7.44 9.38 3.27
N SER A 239 -7.10 9.84 4.49
CA SER A 239 -8.07 9.92 5.58
C SER A 239 -9.13 10.98 5.31
N LEU A 240 -8.73 12.15 4.81
CA LEU A 240 -9.69 13.19 4.41
C LEU A 240 -10.58 12.69 3.27
N SER A 241 -10.01 12.03 2.26
CA SER A 241 -10.77 11.47 1.15
C SER A 241 -11.74 10.37 1.57
N GLY A 242 -11.47 9.64 2.65
CA GLY A 242 -12.39 8.62 3.16
C GLY A 242 -13.54 9.19 4.02
N VAL A 243 -13.37 10.40 4.54
CA VAL A 243 -14.39 11.10 5.36
C VAL A 243 -15.34 11.94 4.50
N LEU A 244 -14.84 12.51 3.40
CA LEU A 244 -15.61 13.31 2.44
C LEU A 244 -16.46 12.44 1.51
#